data_AF-A0A5B2X7S6-F1
#
_entry.id   AF-A0A5B2X7S6-F1
#
_cell.length_a   1.000
_cell.length_b   1.000
_cell.length_c   1.000
_cell.angle_alpha   90.00
_cell.angle_beta   90.00
_cell.angle_gamma   90.00
#
_symmetry.space_group_name_H-M   'P 1'
#
loop_
_entity.id
_entity.type
_entity.pdbx_description
1 polymer ?
#
loop_
_entity_poly.entity_id
_entity_poly.type
_entity_poly.pdbx_seq_one_letter_code
_entity_poly.pdbx_strand_id
1 'polypeptide(L)'
;MTLFRTLVATALAGAALVLAPLGIAGAATPGSAGSASVHPDSYRAPNGDFVMQRGDVLWRGGYLVAGCNTLSMQGDGNLVDYHWGNAVWATDSYGRGSHLSMQSDGNLVEYDDQGRAVWAAGTQGSGDHFTIQTDGNLVVYRADNTPVWSAGTFGRGC
;
A
#
# COMPACT_ATOMS: atom_id res chain seq x y z
N MET A 1 -75.93 -9.95 -11.76
CA MET A 1 -75.22 -9.01 -10.87
C MET A 1 -73.78 -9.49 -10.76
N THR A 2 -72.84 -8.65 -11.24
CA THR A 2 -71.42 -8.51 -10.79
C THR A 2 -70.55 -9.78 -10.65
N LEU A 3 -69.33 -9.93 -11.18
CA LEU A 3 -68.32 -9.06 -11.79
C LEU A 3 -67.22 -9.95 -12.43
N PHE A 4 -66.51 -9.36 -13.41
CA PHE A 4 -65.25 -9.82 -14.00
C PHE A 4 -64.11 -10.02 -12.98
N ARG A 5 -63.13 -10.87 -13.35
CA ARG A 5 -61.64 -10.65 -13.34
C ARG A 5 -60.90 -11.95 -12.98
N THR A 6 -60.18 -12.58 -13.91
CA THR A 6 -58.77 -12.37 -14.31
C THR A 6 -57.93 -13.56 -13.82
N LEU A 7 -57.37 -14.33 -14.76
CA LEU A 7 -56.43 -15.44 -14.51
C LEU A 7 -55.12 -14.94 -13.88
N VAL A 8 -54.54 -15.74 -12.99
CA VAL A 8 -53.08 -15.82 -12.82
C VAL A 8 -52.69 -17.30 -12.76
N ALA A 9 -51.74 -17.65 -13.61
CA ALA A 9 -51.14 -18.96 -13.72
C ALA A 9 -50.20 -19.24 -12.53
N THR A 10 -50.21 -20.48 -12.05
CA THR A 10 -49.11 -21.04 -11.26
C THR A 10 -48.78 -22.41 -11.83
N ALA A 11 -47.72 -22.46 -12.63
CA ALA A 11 -47.09 -23.70 -13.03
C ALA A 11 -46.37 -24.30 -11.81
N LEU A 12 -46.74 -25.52 -11.42
CA LEU A 12 -45.97 -26.36 -10.52
C LEU A 12 -44.88 -27.05 -11.34
N ALA A 13 -43.63 -26.60 -11.22
CA ALA A 13 -42.47 -27.39 -11.61
C ALA A 13 -41.89 -28.02 -10.33
N GLY A 14 -41.93 -29.36 -10.28
CA GLY A 14 -41.45 -30.15 -9.16
C GLY A 14 -39.96 -29.93 -8.90
N ALA A 15 -39.63 -29.82 -7.62
CA ALA A 15 -38.27 -29.71 -7.13
C ALA A 15 -37.51 -31.03 -7.35
N ALA A 16 -36.33 -30.95 -7.97
CA ALA A 16 -35.34 -32.03 -7.91
C ALA A 16 -34.66 -32.00 -6.55
N LEU A 17 -34.72 -33.13 -5.83
CA LEU A 17 -34.01 -33.35 -4.58
C LEU A 17 -32.53 -33.60 -4.90
N VAL A 18 -31.65 -32.64 -4.62
CA VAL A 18 -30.20 -32.87 -4.64
C VAL A 18 -29.75 -33.10 -3.20
N LEU A 19 -29.39 -34.34 -2.87
CA LEU A 19 -28.62 -34.65 -1.67
C LEU A 19 -27.24 -34.00 -1.81
N ALA A 20 -26.99 -32.91 -1.09
CA ALA A 20 -25.64 -32.45 -0.81
C ALA A 20 -25.08 -33.28 0.36
N PRO A 21 -23.84 -33.81 0.31
CA PRO A 21 -23.22 -34.38 1.48
C PRO A 21 -22.97 -33.30 2.53
N LEU A 22 -23.10 -33.68 3.80
CA LEU A 22 -22.76 -32.87 4.97
C LEU A 22 -21.28 -32.47 4.90
N GLY A 23 -21.01 -31.31 4.30
CA GLY A 23 -19.76 -30.59 4.48
C GLY A 23 -19.77 -29.99 5.88
N ILE A 24 -18.87 -30.48 6.74
CA ILE A 24 -18.59 -29.91 8.05
C ILE A 24 -18.34 -28.41 7.81
N ALA A 25 -19.11 -27.56 8.47
CA ALA A 25 -18.88 -26.14 8.50
C ALA A 25 -17.50 -25.90 9.13
N GLY A 26 -16.46 -25.82 8.29
CA GLY A 26 -15.22 -25.16 8.66
C GLY A 26 -15.62 -23.74 8.97
N ALA A 27 -15.52 -23.35 10.24
CA ALA A 27 -15.66 -21.97 10.66
C ALA A 27 -14.87 -21.13 9.68
N ALA A 28 -15.56 -20.28 8.93
CA ALA A 28 -14.92 -19.27 8.12
C ALA A 28 -14.04 -18.47 9.07
N THR A 29 -12.75 -18.74 9.03
CA THR A 29 -11.76 -17.81 9.56
C THR A 29 -12.09 -16.47 8.89
N PRO A 30 -12.16 -15.37 9.64
CA PRO A 30 -12.23 -14.06 9.02
C PRO A 30 -11.11 -14.01 7.98
N GLY A 31 -11.51 -13.83 6.72
CA GLY A 31 -10.61 -13.85 5.57
C GLY A 31 -9.43 -12.94 5.87
N SER A 32 -8.25 -13.47 5.62
CA SER A 32 -6.99 -12.75 5.70
C SER A 32 -7.09 -11.47 4.85
N ALA A 33 -7.43 -10.35 5.50
CA ALA A 33 -7.10 -9.04 4.99
C ALA A 33 -5.58 -9.00 4.86
N GLY A 34 -5.10 -8.76 3.63
CA GLY A 34 -3.73 -9.02 3.20
C GLY A 34 -2.68 -8.55 4.19
N SER A 35 -1.94 -9.51 4.76
CA SER A 35 -0.71 -9.21 5.47
C SER A 35 0.28 -8.61 4.48
N ALA A 36 0.71 -7.38 4.78
CA ALA A 36 1.64 -6.58 4.00
C ALA A 36 2.83 -7.42 3.52
N SER A 37 3.07 -7.39 2.21
CA SER A 37 4.31 -7.87 1.62
C SER A 37 5.43 -6.93 2.04
N VAL A 38 6.07 -7.21 3.16
CA VAL A 38 7.40 -6.65 3.45
C VAL A 38 8.33 -7.26 2.40
N HIS A 39 8.87 -6.45 1.50
CA HIS A 39 9.80 -6.88 0.46
C HIS A 39 11.01 -7.58 1.13
N PRO A 40 11.51 -8.72 0.59
CA PRO A 40 12.49 -9.59 1.25
C PRO A 40 13.80 -8.90 1.67
N ASP A 41 14.13 -7.75 1.08
CA ASP A 41 15.39 -7.02 1.34
C ASP A 41 15.22 -5.74 2.17
N SER A 42 13.97 -5.41 2.54
CA SER A 42 13.71 -4.27 3.43
C SER A 42 14.09 -4.62 4.87
N TYR A 43 14.92 -3.78 5.50
CA TYR A 43 15.47 -4.07 6.82
C TYR A 43 15.34 -2.87 7.77
N ARG A 44 15.29 -3.20 9.07
CA ARG A 44 15.32 -2.20 10.13
C ARG A 44 16.76 -2.02 10.61
N ALA A 45 17.28 -0.80 10.49
CA ALA A 45 18.62 -0.48 10.94
C ALA A 45 18.71 -0.44 12.48
N PRO A 46 19.90 -0.60 13.07
CA PRO A 46 20.07 -0.59 14.53
C PRO A 46 19.61 0.71 15.21
N ASN A 47 19.64 1.83 14.49
CA ASN A 47 19.13 3.12 14.96
C ASN A 47 17.58 3.22 14.89
N GLY A 48 16.90 2.17 14.41
CA GLY A 48 15.44 2.10 14.32
C GLY A 48 14.85 2.61 13.00
N ASP A 49 15.69 3.15 12.11
CA ASP A 49 15.28 3.58 10.77
C ASP A 49 14.82 2.38 9.93
N PHE A 50 13.90 2.63 9.03
CA PHE A 50 13.47 1.65 8.04
C PHE A 50 14.18 1.94 6.71
N VAL A 51 14.88 0.95 6.16
CA VAL A 51 15.65 1.10 4.92
C VAL A 51 15.03 0.26 3.82
N MET A 52 14.80 0.92 2.69
CA MET A 52 14.29 0.37 1.45
C MET A 52 15.43 0.37 0.42
N GLN A 53 15.88 -0.82 0.04
CA GLN A 53 17.00 -1.02 -0.87
C GLN A 53 16.58 -0.83 -2.33
N ARG A 54 17.57 -0.72 -3.23
CA ARG A 54 17.29 -0.77 -4.66
C ARG A 54 16.55 -2.07 -5.03
N GLY A 55 15.50 -1.96 -5.81
CA GLY A 55 14.62 -3.07 -6.20
C GLY A 55 13.40 -3.21 -5.31
N ASP A 56 13.41 -2.65 -4.09
CA ASP A 56 12.28 -2.73 -3.19
C ASP A 56 11.07 -1.95 -3.73
N VAL A 57 9.88 -2.43 -3.35
CA VAL A 57 8.60 -1.83 -3.73
C VAL A 57 7.64 -1.80 -2.53
N LEU A 58 6.98 -0.65 -2.34
CA LEU A 58 5.85 -0.47 -1.43
C LEU A 58 4.57 -0.33 -2.26
N TRP A 59 3.72 -1.36 -2.22
CA TRP A 59 2.48 -1.43 -3.00
C TRP A 59 1.33 -0.67 -2.33
N ARG A 60 0.34 -0.26 -3.14
CA ARG A 60 -0.94 0.35 -2.69
C ARG A 60 -1.57 -0.47 -1.58
N GLY A 61 -2.02 0.22 -0.52
CA GLY A 61 -2.53 -0.35 0.73
C GLY A 61 -1.43 -0.76 1.72
N GLY A 62 -0.16 -0.76 1.32
CA GLY A 62 0.97 -1.05 2.18
C GLY A 62 1.49 0.18 2.93
N TYR A 63 2.20 -0.07 4.02
CA TYR A 63 2.86 0.97 4.80
C TYR A 63 4.16 0.44 5.43
N LEU A 64 5.07 1.37 5.73
CA LEU A 64 6.36 1.13 6.39
C LEU A 64 6.43 1.99 7.66
N VAL A 65 7.06 1.48 8.71
CA VAL A 65 7.09 2.14 10.03
C VAL A 65 8.52 2.26 10.54
N ALA A 66 8.88 3.46 10.99
CA ALA A 66 10.11 3.74 11.72
C ALA A 66 9.78 4.59 12.95
N GLY A 67 9.81 3.97 14.14
CA GLY A 67 9.37 4.64 15.37
C GLY A 67 7.89 5.01 15.31
N CYS A 68 7.62 6.31 15.40
CA CYS A 68 6.29 6.93 15.31
C CYS A 68 5.97 7.50 13.92
N ASN A 69 6.88 7.31 12.95
CA ASN A 69 6.70 7.70 11.56
C ASN A 69 6.13 6.53 10.76
N THR A 70 5.20 6.81 9.86
CA THR A 70 4.59 5.81 8.98
C THR A 70 4.47 6.37 7.57
N LEU A 71 5.21 5.77 6.63
CA LEU A 71 5.03 6.03 5.21
C LEU A 71 3.98 5.05 4.67
N SER A 72 2.89 5.57 4.12
CA SER A 72 1.77 4.78 3.62
C SER A 72 1.54 5.07 2.15
N MET A 73 1.61 4.01 1.32
CA MET A 73 1.08 4.07 -0.04
C MET A 73 -0.41 3.75 0.06
N GLN A 74 -1.24 4.76 0.26
CA GLN A 74 -2.62 4.56 0.67
C GLN A 74 -3.48 3.89 -0.41
N GLY A 75 -4.59 3.28 0.02
CA GLY A 75 -5.56 2.64 -0.87
C GLY A 75 -6.22 3.58 -1.88
N ASP A 76 -6.24 4.88 -1.57
CA ASP A 76 -6.74 5.92 -2.47
C ASP A 76 -5.71 6.38 -3.53
N GLY A 77 -4.49 5.82 -3.47
CA GLY A 77 -3.41 6.09 -4.39
C GLY A 77 -2.60 7.35 -4.06
N ASN A 78 -2.68 7.88 -2.84
CA ASN A 78 -1.75 8.91 -2.36
C ASN A 78 -0.62 8.31 -1.52
N LEU A 79 0.63 8.70 -1.77
CA LEU A 79 1.75 8.36 -0.89
C LEU A 79 1.88 9.44 0.18
N VAL A 80 1.75 9.05 1.46
CA VAL A 80 1.71 10.00 2.58
C VAL A 80 2.58 9.54 3.73
N ASP A 81 3.36 10.47 4.26
CA ASP A 81 4.10 10.32 5.50
C ASP A 81 3.29 10.86 6.68
N TYR A 82 3.22 10.04 7.72
CA TYR A 82 2.50 10.34 8.94
C TYR A 82 3.43 10.38 10.13
N HIS A 83 3.27 11.40 10.96
CA HIS A 83 3.94 11.51 12.26
C HIS A 83 2.89 11.50 13.38
N TRP A 84 2.94 10.48 14.25
CA TRP A 84 1.88 10.22 15.25
C TRP A 84 0.46 10.18 14.63
N GLY A 85 0.35 9.64 13.41
CA GLY A 85 -0.91 9.58 12.68
C GLY A 85 -1.36 10.90 12.04
N ASN A 86 -0.58 11.99 12.14
CA ASN A 86 -0.85 13.25 11.44
C ASN A 86 -0.06 13.28 10.14
N ALA A 87 -0.71 13.57 9.01
CA ALA A 87 -0.03 13.71 7.73
C ALA A 87 0.93 14.91 7.77
N VAL A 88 2.21 14.69 7.45
CA VAL A 88 3.25 15.73 7.46
C VAL A 88 3.82 16.01 6.07
N TRP A 89 3.68 15.06 5.14
CA TRP A 89 4.10 15.20 3.75
C TRP A 89 3.30 14.23 2.86
N ALA A 90 3.10 14.59 1.59
CA ALA A 90 2.42 13.75 0.60
C ALA A 90 2.94 14.05 -0.82
N THR A 91 2.75 13.11 -1.75
CA THR A 91 3.01 13.32 -3.19
C THR A 91 1.84 13.96 -3.95
N ASP A 92 0.67 14.09 -3.30
CA ASP A 92 -0.57 14.59 -3.90
C ASP A 92 -1.00 13.80 -5.16
N SER A 93 -0.73 12.49 -5.15
CA SER A 93 -0.97 11.57 -6.28
C SER A 93 -2.34 10.88 -6.25
N TYR A 94 -3.31 11.43 -5.50
CA TYR A 94 -4.63 10.86 -5.26
C TYR A 94 -5.31 10.31 -6.53
N GLY A 95 -5.79 9.06 -6.47
CA GLY A 95 -6.43 8.35 -7.58
C GLY A 95 -5.48 7.89 -8.69
N ARG A 96 -4.17 8.10 -8.54
CA ARG A 96 -3.17 7.76 -9.57
C ARG A 96 -2.10 6.81 -9.05
N GLY A 97 -1.55 7.05 -7.87
CA GLY A 97 -0.43 6.26 -7.33
C GLY A 97 -0.79 4.82 -7.03
N SER A 98 0.08 3.87 -7.39
CA SER A 98 -0.08 2.42 -7.25
C SER A 98 1.04 1.80 -6.42
N HIS A 99 2.27 2.26 -6.58
CA HIS A 99 3.38 1.81 -5.76
C HIS A 99 4.52 2.81 -5.76
N LEU A 100 5.28 2.80 -4.67
CA LEU A 100 6.58 3.46 -4.58
C LEU A 100 7.67 2.42 -4.81
N SER A 101 8.66 2.74 -5.64
CA SER A 101 9.80 1.87 -5.90
C SER A 101 11.10 2.65 -5.73
N MET A 102 12.04 2.07 -4.99
CA MET A 102 13.42 2.49 -4.97
C MET A 102 14.13 1.73 -6.10
N GLN A 103 14.29 2.36 -7.26
CA GLN A 103 14.72 1.66 -8.47
C GLN A 103 16.18 1.23 -8.42
N SER A 104 16.53 0.24 -9.25
CA SER A 104 17.90 -0.23 -9.45
C SER A 104 18.87 0.86 -9.90
N ASP A 105 18.35 1.87 -10.59
CA ASP A 105 19.12 2.97 -11.14
C ASP A 105 19.40 4.08 -10.10
N GLY A 106 18.76 4.00 -8.93
CA GLY A 106 18.95 4.92 -7.81
C GLY A 106 17.85 5.99 -7.70
N ASN A 107 16.81 5.94 -8.52
CA ASN A 107 15.69 6.87 -8.40
C ASN A 107 14.58 6.30 -7.50
N LEU A 108 14.08 7.12 -6.57
CA LEU A 108 12.85 6.81 -5.82
C LEU A 108 11.65 7.37 -6.62
N VAL A 109 10.73 6.50 -7.03
CA VAL A 109 9.65 6.86 -7.96
C VAL A 109 8.35 6.22 -7.55
N GLU A 110 7.29 7.02 -7.61
CA GLU A 110 5.92 6.55 -7.49
C GLU A 110 5.34 6.33 -8.89
N TYR A 111 4.68 5.19 -9.08
CA TYR A 111 4.09 4.77 -10.35
C TYR A 111 2.58 4.61 -10.24
N ASP A 112 1.86 4.79 -11.33
CA ASP A 112 0.47 4.36 -11.46
C ASP A 112 0.34 2.88 -11.87
N ASP A 113 -0.90 2.38 -11.95
CA ASP A 113 -1.22 1.00 -12.32
C ASP A 113 -0.82 0.64 -13.77
N GLN A 114 -0.50 1.63 -14.60
CA GLN A 114 -0.03 1.46 -15.98
C GLN A 114 1.49 1.53 -16.08
N GLY A 115 2.20 1.64 -14.95
CA GLY A 115 3.66 1.75 -14.92
C GLY A 115 4.18 3.13 -15.35
N ARG A 116 3.36 4.18 -15.33
CA ARG A 116 3.80 5.56 -15.61
C ARG A 116 4.18 6.25 -14.31
N ALA A 117 5.30 6.96 -14.32
CA ALA A 117 5.72 7.73 -13.15
C ALA A 117 4.71 8.86 -12.87
N VAL A 118 4.22 8.93 -11.63
CA VAL A 118 3.34 10.00 -11.16
C VAL A 118 4.07 11.02 -10.29
N TRP A 119 5.14 10.59 -9.64
CA TRP A 119 6.08 11.42 -8.87
C TRP A 119 7.47 10.77 -8.86
N ALA A 120 8.54 11.57 -8.76
CA ALA A 120 9.91 11.06 -8.62
C ALA A 120 10.79 12.01 -7.78
N ALA A 121 11.73 11.44 -7.02
CA ALA A 121 12.72 12.19 -6.24
C ALA A 121 13.81 12.83 -7.12
N GLY A 122 14.04 12.30 -8.33
CA GLY A 122 15.04 12.82 -9.26
C GLY A 122 16.47 12.42 -8.89
N THR A 123 16.66 11.29 -8.21
CA THR A 123 17.96 10.83 -7.68
C THR A 123 18.68 9.83 -8.60
N GLN A 124 18.21 9.68 -9.84
CA GLN A 124 18.77 8.77 -10.84
C GLN A 124 20.30 8.86 -10.93
N GLY A 125 20.99 7.70 -10.87
CA GLY A 125 22.45 7.61 -10.95
C GLY A 125 23.22 8.09 -9.72
N SER A 126 22.53 8.56 -8.67
CA SER A 126 23.17 9.02 -7.43
C SER A 126 22.59 8.39 -6.17
N GLY A 127 21.28 8.10 -6.15
CA GLY A 127 20.65 7.41 -5.04
C GLY A 127 21.05 5.94 -4.98
N ASP A 128 20.93 5.38 -3.79
CA ASP A 128 21.33 4.03 -3.45
C ASP A 128 20.29 3.33 -2.58
N HIS A 129 19.81 3.99 -1.54
CA HIS A 129 18.72 3.48 -0.72
C HIS A 129 17.85 4.63 -0.24
N PHE A 130 16.62 4.27 0.11
CA PHE A 130 15.64 5.19 0.68
C PHE A 130 15.40 4.82 2.15
N THR A 131 15.35 5.83 3.01
CA THR A 131 15.23 5.63 4.45
C THR A 131 14.07 6.45 5.00
N ILE A 132 13.25 5.79 5.82
CA ILE A 132 12.32 6.43 6.74
C ILE A 132 13.05 6.54 8.07
N GLN A 133 13.37 7.76 8.45
CA GLN A 133 14.21 8.03 9.60
C GLN A 133 13.37 8.19 10.86
N THR A 134 13.93 7.71 11.96
CA THR A 134 13.41 7.91 13.31
C THR A 134 13.38 9.39 13.70
N ASP A 135 14.18 10.25 13.07
CA ASP A 135 14.14 11.71 13.28
C ASP A 135 12.96 12.43 12.60
N GLY A 136 12.09 11.69 11.89
CA GLY A 136 10.93 12.20 11.18
C GLY A 136 11.13 12.44 9.69
N ASN A 137 12.34 12.24 9.17
CA ASN A 137 12.64 12.57 7.79
C ASN A 137 12.49 11.38 6.84
N LEU A 138 12.19 11.69 5.58
CA LEU A 138 12.33 10.78 4.45
C LEU A 138 13.55 11.20 3.63
N VAL A 139 14.48 10.28 3.38
CA VAL A 139 15.76 10.61 2.73
C VAL A 139 16.17 9.54 1.73
N VAL A 140 16.62 9.96 0.56
CA VAL A 140 17.39 9.10 -0.35
C VAL A 140 18.86 9.39 -0.15
N TYR A 141 19.66 8.34 0.01
CA TYR A 141 21.09 8.41 0.26
C TYR A 141 21.88 7.85 -0.92
N ARG A 142 23.13 8.31 -1.07
CA ARG A 142 24.16 7.62 -1.87
C ARG A 142 24.71 6.41 -1.10
N ALA A 143 25.50 5.57 -1.77
CA ALA A 143 26.17 4.43 -1.14
C ALA A 143 27.17 4.82 -0.03
N ASP A 144 27.69 6.05 -0.06
CA ASP A 144 28.55 6.61 1.00
C ASP A 144 27.75 7.26 2.16
N ASN A 145 26.43 7.08 2.18
CA ASN A 145 25.50 7.68 3.14
C ASN A 145 25.40 9.22 3.07
N THR A 146 25.83 9.85 1.97
CA THR A 146 25.53 11.26 1.72
C THR A 146 24.08 11.42 1.24
N PRO A 147 23.26 12.30 1.83
CA PRO A 147 21.89 12.53 1.36
C PRO A 147 21.88 13.18 -0.04
N VAL A 148 20.97 12.74 -0.91
CA VAL A 148 20.75 13.30 -2.27
C VAL A 148 19.38 13.93 -2.43
N TRP A 149 18.41 13.49 -1.65
CA TRP A 149 17.07 14.05 -1.63
C TRP A 149 16.48 13.89 -0.24
N SER A 150 15.61 14.81 0.16
CA SER A 150 14.87 14.73 1.41
C SER A 150 13.49 15.37 1.27
N ALA A 151 12.50 14.82 1.97
CA ALA A 151 11.18 15.44 2.11
C ALA A 151 11.19 16.71 3.00
N GLY A 152 12.28 16.94 3.75
CA GLY A 152 12.40 18.10 4.64
C GLY A 152 11.52 18.03 5.89
N THR A 153 11.18 16.82 6.34
CA THR A 153 10.29 16.56 7.48
C THR A 153 11.02 16.29 8.81
N PHE A 154 12.34 16.45 8.83
CA PHE A 154 13.20 16.25 10.00
C PHE A 154 12.80 17.09 11.23
N GLY A 155 13.24 16.66 12.42
CA GLY A 155 12.93 17.31 13.69
C GLY A 155 11.59 16.90 14.28
N ARG A 156 10.98 15.85 13.72
CA ARG A 156 9.74 15.21 14.15
C ARG A 156 10.07 13.80 14.65
N GLY A 157 11.14 13.70 15.44
CA GLY A 157 11.75 12.43 15.77
C GLY A 157 11.17 11.74 16.99
N CYS A 158 11.40 10.43 17.07
CA CYS A 158 11.09 9.49 18.14
C CYS A 158 11.95 8.22 17.94
#